data_AF-A0AAJ6IEM6-F1
#
_entry.id   AF-A0AAJ6IEM6-F1
#
_cell.length_a   1.000
_cell.length_b   1.000
_cell.length_c   1.000
_cell.angle_alpha   90.00
_cell.angle_beta   90.00
_cell.angle_gamma   90.00
#
_symmetry.space_group_name_H-M   'P 1'
#
loop_
_entity.id
_entity.type
_entity.pdbx_description
1 polymer ?
#
loop_
_entity_poly.entity_id
_entity_poly.type
_entity_poly.pdbx_seq_one_letter_code
_entity_poly.pdbx_strand_id
1 'polypeptide(L)'
;MTYQISLKLKPETHQRFAHIHQQLNAGESQNLAKPLGEVLADISCEVIDQVFGDLARLSTSVDGESEKIIQHIVDTMRKYMPWSVSFFSNDRLIPMVNYLEQRMYDTENMHFLSYPVEKTLVTELLGCAEQMEKGNNSYVAPALKVFTQIVDQGVTSLVREPKKMLKFNLVVDKTLNGVINLTTQLGYKRFDKLGRIYDAQMMSQYFDHFLTFLNDQSANKTSV
;
A
#
# COMPACT_ATOMS: atom_id res chain seq x y z
N MET A 1 4.14 16.71 -14.40
CA MET A 1 4.93 16.02 -13.36
C MET A 1 3.95 15.23 -12.53
N THR A 2 4.13 13.91 -12.47
CA THR A 2 3.28 13.00 -11.68
C THR A 2 4.15 12.47 -10.57
N TYR A 3 3.79 12.73 -9.32
CA TYR A 3 4.47 12.14 -8.18
C TYR A 3 4.05 10.68 -8.07
N GLN A 4 4.93 9.84 -7.53
CA GLN A 4 4.61 8.46 -7.21
C GLN A 4 5.12 8.10 -5.83
N ILE A 5 4.36 7.26 -5.12
CA ILE A 5 4.84 6.60 -3.91
C ILE A 5 5.46 5.28 -4.35
N SER A 6 6.65 4.99 -3.83
CA SER A 6 7.45 3.83 -4.19
C SER A 6 7.73 3.01 -2.93
N LEU A 7 7.16 1.82 -2.88
CA LEU A 7 7.20 0.91 -1.74
C LEU A 7 8.13 -0.24 -2.09
N LYS A 8 9.13 -0.49 -1.24
CA LYS A 8 10.14 -1.51 -1.51
C LYS A 8 9.54 -2.90 -1.36
N LEU A 9 9.88 -3.79 -2.27
CA LEU A 9 9.55 -5.21 -2.19
C LEU A 9 10.80 -6.02 -1.82
N LYS A 10 10.60 -7.11 -1.08
CA LYS A 10 11.66 -8.11 -0.88
C LYS A 10 12.01 -8.78 -2.21
N PRO A 11 13.31 -9.09 -2.45
CA PRO A 11 13.73 -9.78 -3.67
C PRO A 11 12.97 -11.09 -3.91
N GLU A 12 12.76 -11.89 -2.88
CA GLU A 12 12.03 -13.16 -2.98
C GLU A 12 10.58 -12.95 -3.43
N THR A 13 9.90 -11.95 -2.86
CA THR A 13 8.51 -11.62 -3.18
C THR A 13 8.39 -11.13 -4.63
N HIS A 14 9.30 -10.23 -5.05
CA HIS A 14 9.35 -9.73 -6.42
C HIS A 14 9.65 -10.85 -7.44
N GLN A 15 10.66 -11.69 -7.16
CA GLN A 15 11.03 -12.80 -8.04
C GLN A 15 9.88 -13.81 -8.20
N ARG A 16 9.19 -14.16 -7.10
CA ARG A 16 8.03 -15.06 -7.15
C ARG A 16 6.90 -14.44 -7.97
N PHE A 17 6.64 -13.13 -7.82
CA PHE A 17 5.65 -12.44 -8.63
C PHE A 17 6.02 -12.47 -10.12
N ALA A 18 7.25 -12.07 -10.47
CA ALA A 18 7.75 -12.03 -11.84
C ALA A 18 7.69 -13.41 -12.51
N HIS A 19 8.04 -14.47 -11.77
CA HIS A 19 7.95 -15.85 -12.26
C HIS A 19 6.51 -16.24 -12.59
N ILE A 20 5.57 -15.97 -11.68
CA ILE A 20 4.14 -16.27 -11.91
C ILE A 20 3.58 -15.44 -13.06
N HIS A 21 3.94 -14.15 -13.15
CA HIS A 21 3.56 -13.27 -14.25
C HIS A 21 4.03 -13.84 -15.60
N GLN A 22 5.28 -14.31 -15.69
CA GLN A 22 5.81 -14.94 -16.89
C GLN A 22 5.06 -16.22 -17.25
N GLN A 23 4.82 -17.12 -16.28
CA GLN A 23 4.11 -18.37 -16.52
C GLN A 23 2.65 -18.15 -16.98
N LEU A 24 1.94 -17.21 -16.36
CA LEU A 24 0.58 -16.85 -16.74
C LEU A 24 0.52 -16.33 -18.19
N ASN A 25 1.44 -15.45 -18.58
CA ASN A 25 1.49 -14.92 -19.93
C ASN A 25 2.05 -15.92 -20.98
N ALA A 26 2.76 -16.95 -20.54
CA ALA A 26 3.20 -18.06 -21.40
C ALA A 26 2.11 -19.11 -21.67
N GLY A 27 0.92 -18.96 -21.07
CA GLY A 27 -0.20 -19.90 -21.25
C GLY A 27 -0.07 -21.18 -20.43
N GLU A 28 0.53 -21.10 -19.23
CA GLU A 28 0.69 -22.25 -18.33
C GLU A 28 -0.65 -22.97 -18.08
N SER A 29 -0.59 -24.29 -18.18
CA SER A 29 -1.72 -25.21 -18.00
C SER A 29 -2.04 -25.47 -16.53
N GLN A 30 -1.02 -25.41 -15.66
CA GLN A 30 -1.18 -25.58 -14.22
C GLN A 30 -1.84 -24.35 -13.59
N ASN A 31 -2.74 -24.57 -12.63
CA ASN A 31 -3.42 -23.48 -11.94
C ASN A 31 -2.43 -22.73 -11.01
N LEU A 32 -2.16 -21.46 -11.31
CA LEU A 32 -1.24 -20.60 -10.56
C LEU A 32 -1.94 -19.68 -9.56
N ALA A 33 -3.25 -19.82 -9.38
CA ALA A 33 -4.06 -18.92 -8.56
C ALA A 33 -3.68 -18.95 -7.07
N LYS A 34 -3.43 -20.15 -6.52
CA LYS A 34 -3.00 -20.27 -5.12
C LYS A 34 -1.59 -19.70 -4.89
N PRO A 35 -0.55 -20.09 -5.68
CA PRO A 35 0.77 -19.44 -5.60
C PRO A 35 0.70 -17.91 -5.76
N LEU A 36 -0.10 -17.41 -6.69
CA LEU A 36 -0.28 -15.97 -6.88
C LEU A 36 -0.89 -15.33 -5.63
N GLY A 37 -1.95 -15.92 -5.08
CA GLY A 37 -2.59 -15.39 -3.88
C GLY A 37 -1.69 -15.37 -2.64
N GLU A 38 -0.72 -16.29 -2.53
CA GLU A 38 0.32 -16.26 -1.51
C GLU A 38 1.27 -15.07 -1.71
N VAL A 39 1.76 -14.86 -2.93
CA VAL A 39 2.64 -13.72 -3.26
C VAL A 39 1.93 -12.39 -3.07
N LEU A 40 0.66 -12.27 -3.46
CA LEU A 40 -0.14 -11.06 -3.24
C LEU A 40 -0.34 -10.76 -1.75
N ALA A 41 -0.47 -11.81 -0.92
CA ALA A 41 -0.53 -11.64 0.54
C ALA A 41 0.81 -11.11 1.08
N ASP A 42 1.94 -11.64 0.62
CA ASP A 42 3.27 -11.18 1.00
C ASP A 42 3.49 -9.71 0.61
N ILE A 43 3.18 -9.34 -0.64
CA ILE A 43 3.22 -7.94 -1.11
C ILE A 43 2.34 -7.05 -0.22
N SER A 44 1.12 -7.47 0.07
CA SER A 44 0.20 -6.69 0.92
C SER A 44 0.74 -6.47 2.32
N CYS A 45 1.37 -7.50 2.91
CA CYS A 45 1.99 -7.38 4.23
C CYS A 45 3.19 -6.41 4.21
N GLU A 46 4.04 -6.49 3.19
CA GLU A 46 5.19 -5.59 3.02
C GLU A 46 4.77 -4.14 2.82
N VAL A 47 3.68 -3.89 2.08
CA VAL A 47 3.09 -2.55 1.91
C VAL A 47 2.54 -2.02 3.23
N ILE A 48 1.78 -2.83 3.97
CA ILE A 48 1.20 -2.42 5.25
C ILE A 48 2.30 -2.12 6.27
N ASP A 49 3.34 -2.95 6.34
CA ASP A 49 4.47 -2.74 7.25
C ASP A 49 5.24 -1.45 6.95
N GLN A 50 5.43 -1.11 5.67
CA GLN A 50 6.09 0.15 5.31
C GLN A 50 5.24 1.40 5.62
N VAL A 51 3.93 1.34 5.35
CA VAL A 51 3.05 2.51 5.54
C VAL A 51 2.68 2.71 7.02
N PHE A 52 2.51 1.62 7.77
CA PHE A 52 1.97 1.64 9.12
C PHE A 52 2.92 1.10 10.20
N GLY A 53 4.02 0.44 9.85
CA GLY A 53 4.96 -0.13 10.83
C GLY A 53 5.61 0.94 11.69
N ASP A 54 5.99 2.08 11.09
CA ASP A 54 6.52 3.22 11.86
C ASP A 54 5.47 3.88 12.75
N LEU A 55 4.23 3.91 12.30
CA LEU A 55 3.11 4.38 13.12
C LEU A 55 2.89 3.49 14.35
N ALA A 56 2.98 2.16 14.16
CA ALA A 56 2.90 1.21 15.24
C ALA A 56 4.04 1.42 16.24
N ARG A 57 5.28 1.59 15.75
CA ARG A 57 6.48 1.86 16.56
C ARG A 57 6.37 3.16 17.36
N LEU A 58 5.87 4.25 16.76
CA LEU A 58 5.65 5.52 17.45
C LEU A 58 4.55 5.44 18.53
N SER A 59 3.56 4.56 18.35
CA SER A 59 2.46 4.35 19.29
C SER A 59 2.78 3.45 20.50
N THR A 60 3.98 2.86 20.55
CA THR A 60 4.39 1.86 21.57
C THR A 60 4.39 2.38 23.01
N SER A 61 4.33 3.69 23.25
CA SER A 61 4.20 4.23 24.61
C SER A 61 2.76 4.38 25.12
N VAL A 62 1.72 4.25 24.27
CA VAL A 62 0.34 4.57 24.68
C VAL A 62 -0.70 3.48 24.40
N ASP A 63 -0.55 2.58 23.40
CA ASP A 63 -1.64 1.61 23.14
C ASP A 63 -1.22 0.36 22.35
N GLY A 64 -0.98 -0.78 23.04
CA GLY A 64 -0.72 -2.10 22.42
C GLY A 64 -1.87 -2.66 21.57
N GLU A 65 -2.98 -1.92 21.43
CA GLU A 65 -4.05 -2.22 20.50
C GLU A 65 -3.68 -2.00 19.03
N SER A 66 -2.82 -1.02 18.72
CA SER A 66 -2.46 -0.69 17.33
C SER A 66 -1.69 -1.83 16.66
N GLU A 67 -0.72 -2.40 17.37
CA GLU A 67 0.06 -3.54 16.92
C GLU A 67 -0.82 -4.80 16.74
N LYS A 68 -1.73 -5.07 17.69
CA LYS A 68 -2.69 -6.19 17.58
C LYS A 68 -3.60 -6.06 16.36
N ILE A 69 -4.02 -4.84 16.01
CA ILE A 69 -4.88 -4.59 14.86
C ILE A 69 -4.11 -4.79 13.54
N ILE A 70 -2.91 -4.23 13.43
CA ILE A 70 -2.05 -4.44 12.24
C ILE A 70 -1.76 -5.93 12.08
N GLN A 71 -1.43 -6.62 13.17
CA GLN A 71 -1.23 -8.06 13.16
C GLN A 71 -2.50 -8.80 12.71
N HIS A 72 -3.68 -8.40 13.20
CA HIS A 72 -4.95 -9.00 12.78
C HIS A 72 -5.22 -8.80 11.28
N ILE A 73 -4.90 -7.63 10.72
CA ILE A 73 -5.03 -7.34 9.29
C ILE A 73 -4.05 -8.23 8.50
N VAL A 74 -2.79 -8.29 8.91
CA VAL A 74 -1.75 -9.14 8.30
C VAL A 74 -2.17 -10.61 8.31
N ASP A 75 -2.61 -11.12 9.45
CA ASP A 75 -3.07 -12.50 9.62
C ASP A 75 -4.29 -12.81 8.72
N THR A 76 -5.22 -11.85 8.65
CA THR A 76 -6.41 -11.96 7.79
C THR A 76 -6.03 -12.00 6.31
N MET A 77 -5.10 -11.14 5.88
CA MET A 77 -4.63 -11.11 4.49
C MET A 77 -3.93 -12.42 4.12
N ARG A 78 -3.01 -12.91 4.96
CA ARG A 78 -2.33 -14.20 4.77
C ARG A 78 -3.29 -15.37 4.71
N LYS A 79 -4.36 -15.34 5.50
CA LYS A 79 -5.36 -16.42 5.55
C LYS A 79 -6.32 -16.41 4.36
N TYR A 80 -6.87 -15.26 4.01
CA TYR A 80 -7.99 -15.18 3.07
C TYR A 80 -7.57 -14.85 1.64
N MET A 81 -6.43 -14.19 1.42
CA MET A 81 -6.00 -13.81 0.09
C MET A 81 -5.68 -15.04 -0.80
N PRO A 82 -4.87 -16.03 -0.37
CA PRO A 82 -4.64 -17.24 -1.16
C PRO A 82 -5.93 -18.00 -1.48
N TRP A 83 -6.83 -18.10 -0.49
CA TRP A 83 -8.13 -18.73 -0.67
C TRP A 83 -8.99 -17.98 -1.69
N SER A 84 -9.09 -16.66 -1.57
CA SER A 84 -9.93 -15.83 -2.46
C SER A 84 -9.47 -15.88 -3.92
N VAL A 85 -8.15 -15.91 -4.14
CA VAL A 85 -7.58 -15.96 -5.49
C VAL A 85 -7.70 -17.35 -6.08
N SER A 86 -7.66 -18.41 -5.26
CA SER A 86 -7.72 -19.81 -5.72
C SER A 86 -8.97 -20.19 -6.53
N PHE A 87 -10.03 -19.39 -6.48
CA PHE A 87 -11.25 -19.58 -7.28
C PHE A 87 -11.13 -19.11 -8.74
N PHE A 88 -10.01 -18.50 -9.13
CA PHE A 88 -9.82 -17.98 -10.49
C PHE A 88 -9.01 -18.93 -11.36
N SER A 89 -9.36 -18.96 -12.65
CA SER A 89 -8.52 -19.55 -13.69
C SER A 89 -7.39 -18.59 -14.08
N ASN A 90 -6.31 -19.14 -14.65
CA ASN A 90 -5.17 -18.35 -15.13
C ASN A 90 -5.60 -17.19 -16.05
N ASP A 91 -6.49 -17.43 -17.01
CA ASP A 91 -7.00 -16.40 -17.94
C ASP A 91 -7.60 -15.19 -17.23
N ARG A 92 -8.25 -15.40 -16.07
CA ARG A 92 -8.84 -14.31 -15.29
C ARG A 92 -7.81 -13.54 -14.47
N LEU A 93 -6.65 -14.14 -14.20
CA LEU A 93 -5.57 -13.53 -13.43
C LEU A 93 -4.69 -12.63 -14.30
N ILE A 94 -4.53 -12.95 -15.59
CA ILE A 94 -3.65 -12.24 -16.54
C ILE A 94 -3.84 -10.71 -16.51
N PRO A 95 -5.07 -10.16 -16.62
CA PRO A 95 -5.24 -8.71 -16.63
C PRO A 95 -4.74 -8.04 -15.34
N MET A 96 -4.95 -8.70 -14.19
CA MET A 96 -4.56 -8.20 -12.88
C MET A 96 -3.04 -8.26 -12.69
N VAL A 97 -2.38 -9.36 -13.06
CA VAL A 97 -0.92 -9.47 -12.93
C VAL A 97 -0.21 -8.49 -13.85
N ASN A 98 -0.69 -8.31 -15.08
CA ASN A 98 -0.09 -7.37 -16.04
C ASN A 98 -0.25 -5.92 -15.56
N TYR A 99 -1.37 -5.59 -14.94
CA TYR A 99 -1.57 -4.28 -14.33
C TYR A 99 -0.62 -4.03 -13.16
N LEU A 100 -0.43 -5.02 -12.27
CA LEU A 100 0.49 -4.89 -11.14
C LEU A 100 1.96 -4.84 -11.60
N GLU A 101 2.33 -5.59 -12.63
CA GLU A 101 3.68 -5.53 -13.21
C GLU A 101 4.02 -4.13 -13.71
N GLN A 102 3.08 -3.43 -14.35
CA GLN A 102 3.27 -2.04 -14.78
C GLN A 102 3.47 -1.04 -13.63
N ARG A 103 3.18 -1.46 -12.39
CA ARG A 103 3.42 -0.69 -11.17
C ARG A 103 4.72 -1.09 -10.49
N MET A 104 5.34 -2.19 -10.92
CA MET A 104 6.64 -2.61 -10.41
C MET A 104 7.77 -2.06 -11.26
N TYR A 105 8.88 -1.71 -10.63
CA TYR A 105 10.09 -1.31 -11.33
C TYR A 105 11.33 -1.59 -10.47
N ASP A 106 12.47 -1.71 -11.15
CA ASP A 106 13.76 -1.98 -10.55
C ASP A 106 14.65 -0.72 -10.56
N THR A 107 15.40 -0.49 -9.49
CA THR A 107 16.43 0.56 -9.42
C THR A 107 17.53 0.12 -8.47
N GLU A 108 18.79 0.14 -8.92
CA GLU A 108 19.96 -0.12 -8.07
C GLU A 108 19.84 -1.39 -7.18
N ASN A 109 19.41 -2.52 -7.77
CA ASN A 109 19.14 -3.80 -7.08
C ASN A 109 18.01 -3.76 -6.04
N MET A 110 17.14 -2.76 -6.08
CA MET A 110 15.93 -2.69 -5.29
C MET A 110 14.71 -2.82 -6.20
N HIS A 111 13.71 -3.52 -5.68
CA HIS A 111 12.43 -3.75 -6.36
C HIS A 111 11.39 -2.86 -5.69
N PHE A 112 10.60 -2.15 -6.48
CA PHE A 112 9.59 -1.24 -5.98
C PHE A 112 8.22 -1.57 -6.56
N LEU A 113 7.18 -1.45 -5.74
CA LEU A 113 5.80 -1.32 -6.15
C LEU A 113 5.38 0.13 -6.01
N SER A 114 4.76 0.70 -7.04
CA SER A 114 4.45 2.12 -7.07
C SER A 114 3.00 2.44 -7.40
N TYR A 115 2.56 3.61 -6.96
CA TYR A 115 1.28 4.17 -7.38
C TYR A 115 1.38 5.68 -7.58
N PRO A 116 0.69 6.22 -8.60
CA PRO A 116 0.70 7.66 -8.85
C PRO A 116 -0.08 8.39 -7.74
N VAL A 117 0.39 9.60 -7.43
CA VAL A 117 -0.27 10.50 -6.48
C VAL A 117 -0.50 11.87 -7.12
N GLU A 118 -1.65 12.46 -6.82
CA GLU A 118 -1.96 13.82 -7.23
C GLU A 118 -0.97 14.84 -6.66
N LYS A 119 -0.40 15.68 -7.53
CA LYS A 119 0.57 16.72 -7.16
C LYS A 119 0.01 17.70 -6.12
N THR A 120 -1.28 18.01 -6.18
CA THR A 120 -1.96 18.88 -5.23
C THR A 120 -1.85 18.33 -3.81
N LEU A 121 -2.15 17.05 -3.61
CA LEU A 121 -2.05 16.39 -2.30
C LEU A 121 -0.61 16.34 -1.78
N VAL A 122 0.35 16.04 -2.65
CA VAL A 122 1.77 16.02 -2.28
C VAL A 122 2.23 17.40 -1.80
N THR A 123 1.88 18.44 -2.56
CA THR A 123 2.23 19.82 -2.23
C THR A 123 1.57 20.27 -0.94
N GLU A 124 0.30 19.89 -0.72
CA GLU A 124 -0.43 20.20 0.51
C GLU A 124 0.18 19.48 1.73
N LEU A 125 0.57 18.21 1.59
CA LEU A 125 1.20 17.46 2.67
C LEU A 125 2.57 18.05 3.04
N LEU A 126 3.40 18.38 2.04
CA LEU A 126 4.68 19.06 2.26
C LEU A 126 4.50 20.39 2.99
N GLY A 127 3.53 21.22 2.56
CA GLY A 127 3.23 22.48 3.22
C GLY A 127 2.73 22.30 4.66
N CYS A 128 1.96 21.24 4.95
CA CYS A 128 1.56 20.93 6.32
C CYS A 128 2.76 20.47 7.16
N ALA A 129 3.64 19.62 6.62
CA ALA A 129 4.84 19.16 7.31
C ALA A 129 5.75 20.33 7.70
N GLU A 130 6.01 21.29 6.79
CA GLU A 130 6.79 22.50 7.09
C GLU A 130 6.21 23.36 8.22
N GLN A 131 4.87 23.46 8.31
CA GLN A 131 4.22 24.18 9.40
C GLN A 131 4.32 23.42 10.72
N MET A 132 4.25 22.09 10.65
CA MET A 132 4.36 21.23 11.81
C MET A 132 5.78 21.17 12.38
N GLU A 133 6.82 21.20 11.54
CA GLU A 133 8.22 21.36 11.95
C GLU A 133 8.44 22.65 12.77
N LYS A 134 7.68 23.70 12.46
CA LYS A 134 7.68 24.98 13.21
C LYS A 134 6.88 24.90 14.53
N GLY A 135 6.37 23.73 14.89
CA GLY A 135 5.57 23.48 16.10
C GLY A 135 4.09 23.87 15.97
N ASN A 136 3.58 24.10 14.75
CA ASN A 136 2.20 24.53 14.58
C ASN A 136 1.20 23.37 14.62
N ASN A 137 0.65 23.11 15.81
CA ASN A 137 -0.34 22.06 16.06
C ASN A 137 -1.62 22.16 15.22
N SER A 138 -1.98 23.34 14.71
CA SER A 138 -3.17 23.49 13.86
C SER A 138 -3.08 22.73 12.53
N TYR A 139 -1.87 22.36 12.10
CA TYR A 139 -1.61 21.65 10.84
C TYR A 139 -1.60 20.13 10.97
N VAL A 140 -1.69 19.58 12.18
CA VAL A 140 -1.74 18.12 12.41
C VAL A 140 -2.97 17.50 11.76
N ALA A 141 -4.16 18.05 12.01
CA ALA A 141 -5.40 17.53 11.43
C ALA A 141 -5.47 17.68 9.89
N PRO A 142 -5.10 18.85 9.31
CA PRO A 142 -4.92 18.99 7.86
C PRO A 142 -3.95 17.95 7.26
N ALA A 143 -2.77 17.76 7.86
CA ALA A 143 -1.78 16.80 7.35
C ALA A 143 -2.34 15.36 7.33
N LEU A 144 -3.01 14.94 8.41
CA LEU A 144 -3.63 13.61 8.50
C LEU A 144 -4.74 13.42 7.46
N LYS A 145 -5.50 14.47 7.17
CA LYS A 145 -6.54 14.44 6.12
C LYS A 145 -5.93 14.23 4.74
N VAL A 146 -4.89 15.01 4.40
CA VAL A 146 -4.21 14.89 3.10
C VAL A 146 -3.55 13.52 2.97
N PHE A 147 -2.86 13.08 4.03
CA PHE A 147 -2.24 11.77 4.09
C PHE A 147 -3.24 10.63 3.86
N THR A 148 -4.41 10.71 4.50
CA THR A 148 -5.52 9.77 4.27
C THR A 148 -5.93 9.70 2.80
N GLN A 149 -5.98 10.84 2.11
CA GLN A 149 -6.31 10.88 0.68
C GLN A 149 -5.23 10.24 -0.19
N ILE A 150 -3.95 10.43 0.15
CA ILE A 150 -2.82 9.77 -0.55
C ILE A 150 -2.89 8.25 -0.35
N VAL A 151 -3.13 7.78 0.87
CA VAL A 151 -3.32 6.34 1.16
C VAL A 151 -4.51 5.78 0.38
N ASP A 152 -5.62 6.51 0.25
CA ASP A 152 -6.78 6.06 -0.53
C ASP A 152 -6.47 5.92 -2.04
N GLN A 153 -5.58 6.75 -2.60
CA GLN A 153 -5.07 6.58 -3.96
C GLN A 153 -4.26 5.28 -4.09
N GLY A 154 -3.44 4.96 -3.07
CA GLY A 154 -2.74 3.67 -2.97
C GLY A 154 -3.69 2.49 -2.92
N VAL A 155 -4.71 2.53 -2.07
CA VAL A 155 -5.75 1.49 -1.96
C VAL A 155 -6.50 1.33 -3.28
N THR A 156 -6.80 2.43 -3.96
CA THR A 156 -7.46 2.39 -5.27
C THR A 156 -6.57 1.70 -6.30
N SER A 157 -5.32 2.16 -6.43
CA SER A 157 -4.36 1.67 -7.42
C SER A 157 -3.98 0.21 -7.18
N LEU A 158 -3.69 -0.18 -5.94
CA LEU A 158 -3.10 -1.48 -5.63
C LEU A 158 -4.11 -2.55 -5.21
N VAL A 159 -5.36 -2.14 -4.91
CA VAL A 159 -6.37 -3.07 -4.41
C VAL A 159 -7.67 -3.00 -5.22
N ARG A 160 -8.29 -1.82 -5.34
CA ARG A 160 -9.61 -1.69 -5.97
C ARG A 160 -9.54 -1.99 -7.48
N GLU A 161 -8.54 -1.48 -8.20
CA GLU A 161 -8.37 -1.75 -9.63
C GLU A 161 -8.04 -3.22 -9.93
N PRO A 162 -7.03 -3.86 -9.30
CA PRO A 162 -6.78 -5.30 -9.44
C PRO A 162 -8.01 -6.15 -9.17
N LYS A 163 -8.77 -5.79 -8.12
CA LYS A 163 -10.00 -6.49 -7.77
C LYS A 163 -11.08 -6.40 -8.86
N LYS A 164 -11.28 -5.23 -9.47
CA LYS A 164 -12.24 -5.07 -10.59
C LYS A 164 -11.89 -5.98 -11.75
N MET A 165 -10.60 -6.12 -12.06
CA MET A 165 -10.11 -6.96 -13.15
C MET A 165 -10.41 -8.44 -12.92
N LEU A 166 -10.36 -8.88 -11.66
CA LEU A 166 -10.69 -10.26 -11.28
C LEU A 166 -12.18 -10.59 -11.41
N LYS A 167 -13.10 -9.61 -11.54
CA LYS A 167 -14.56 -9.83 -11.70
C LYS A 167 -15.15 -10.79 -10.65
N PHE A 168 -14.85 -10.58 -9.36
CA PHE A 168 -15.30 -11.46 -8.27
C PHE A 168 -16.81 -11.75 -8.32
N ASN A 169 -17.20 -12.98 -7.93
CA ASN A 169 -18.59 -13.29 -7.62
C ASN A 169 -19.03 -12.56 -6.32
N LEU A 170 -20.31 -12.22 -6.24
CA LEU A 170 -20.94 -11.36 -5.21
C LEU A 170 -20.58 -11.72 -3.74
N VAL A 171 -20.31 -12.99 -3.43
CA VAL A 171 -19.95 -13.47 -2.07
C VAL A 171 -18.49 -13.19 -1.72
N VAL A 172 -17.56 -13.47 -2.63
CA VAL A 172 -16.12 -13.20 -2.42
C VAL A 172 -15.85 -11.70 -2.40
N ASP A 173 -16.65 -10.96 -3.16
CA ASP A 173 -16.62 -9.50 -3.22
C ASP A 173 -16.92 -8.85 -1.86
N LYS A 174 -17.91 -9.37 -1.10
CA LYS A 174 -18.29 -8.89 0.23
C LYS A 174 -17.19 -9.08 1.28
N THR A 175 -16.54 -10.25 1.32
CA THR A 175 -15.48 -10.53 2.30
C THR A 175 -14.26 -9.65 2.05
N LEU A 176 -13.83 -9.52 0.79
CA LEU A 176 -12.67 -8.69 0.45
C LEU A 176 -12.96 -7.19 0.67
N ASN A 177 -14.16 -6.71 0.33
CA ASN A 177 -14.60 -5.35 0.67
C ASN A 177 -14.63 -5.12 2.19
N GLY A 178 -15.06 -6.13 2.96
CA GLY A 178 -15.05 -6.09 4.42
C GLY A 178 -13.64 -5.87 4.98
N VAL A 179 -12.64 -6.64 4.50
CA VAL A 179 -11.24 -6.51 4.95
C VAL A 179 -10.63 -5.17 4.50
N ILE A 180 -10.88 -4.73 3.27
CA ILE A 180 -10.40 -3.43 2.77
C ILE A 180 -10.99 -2.28 3.57
N ASN A 181 -12.31 -2.30 3.81
CA ASN A 181 -13.00 -1.26 4.57
C ASN A 181 -12.56 -1.28 6.04
N LEU A 182 -12.38 -2.46 6.63
CA LEU A 182 -11.86 -2.58 7.99
C LEU A 182 -10.45 -2.00 8.10
N THR A 183 -9.56 -2.36 7.17
CA THR A 183 -8.16 -1.89 7.14
C THR A 183 -8.09 -0.37 6.94
N THR A 184 -8.86 0.16 5.99
CA THR A 184 -8.89 1.62 5.72
C THR A 184 -9.53 2.40 6.86
N GLN A 185 -10.69 1.99 7.37
CA GLN A 185 -11.35 2.68 8.47
C GLN A 185 -10.55 2.62 9.77
N LEU A 186 -9.83 1.52 10.03
CA LEU A 186 -8.95 1.42 11.19
C LEU A 186 -7.72 2.32 11.04
N GLY A 187 -7.10 2.35 9.85
CA GLY A 187 -6.06 3.33 9.53
C GLY A 187 -6.55 4.76 9.77
N TYR A 188 -7.70 5.12 9.24
CA TYR A 188 -8.26 6.48 9.34
C TYR A 188 -8.66 6.85 10.78
N LYS A 189 -9.26 5.92 11.54
CA LYS A 189 -9.56 6.13 12.97
C LYS A 189 -8.31 6.30 13.82
N ARG A 190 -7.21 5.61 13.47
CA ARG A 190 -5.94 5.75 14.18
C ARG A 190 -5.26 7.07 13.83
N PHE A 191 -5.28 7.50 12.56
CA PHE A 191 -4.85 8.84 12.17
C PHE A 191 -5.57 9.93 12.98
N ASP A 192 -6.90 9.85 13.11
CA ASP A 192 -7.68 10.80 13.92
C ASP A 192 -7.31 10.78 15.41
N LYS A 193 -7.00 9.60 15.99
CA LYS A 193 -6.52 9.48 17.37
C LYS A 193 -5.13 10.08 17.55
N LEU A 194 -4.22 9.87 16.59
CA LEU A 194 -2.84 10.37 16.67
C LEU A 194 -2.80 11.88 16.71
N GLY A 195 -3.63 12.56 15.91
CA GLY A 195 -3.72 14.01 15.91
C GLY A 195 -4.26 14.63 17.21
N ARG A 196 -4.76 13.81 18.14
CA ARG A 196 -5.20 14.23 19.48
C ARG A 196 -4.19 13.93 20.58
N ILE A 197 -3.25 13.02 20.32
CA ILE A 197 -2.29 12.51 21.31
C ILE A 197 -0.91 13.14 21.09
N TYR A 198 -0.53 13.34 19.83
CA TYR A 198 0.79 13.79 19.44
C TYR A 198 0.76 15.22 18.93
N ASP A 199 1.81 15.97 19.28
CA ASP A 199 2.00 17.34 18.82
C ASP A 199 2.58 17.37 17.40
N ALA A 200 2.66 18.58 16.85
CA ALA A 200 3.17 18.85 15.52
C ALA A 200 4.57 18.29 15.27
N GLN A 201 5.44 18.33 16.28
CA GLN A 201 6.84 17.97 16.15
C GLN A 201 7.03 16.45 16.09
N MET A 202 6.25 15.68 16.85
CA MET A 202 6.26 14.22 16.72
C MET A 202 5.57 13.76 15.43
N MET A 203 4.48 14.44 15.04
CA MET A 203 3.75 14.09 13.83
C MET A 203 4.50 14.48 12.55
N SER A 204 5.36 15.51 12.56
CA SER A 204 6.18 15.88 11.39
C SER A 204 7.15 14.76 11.04
N GLN A 205 7.81 14.15 12.03
CA GLN A 205 8.74 13.03 11.82
C GLN A 205 8.08 11.84 11.11
N TYR A 206 6.82 11.56 11.43
CA TYR A 206 6.04 10.53 10.74
C TYR A 206 5.81 10.87 9.27
N PHE A 207 5.41 12.12 8.98
CA PHE A 207 5.19 12.56 7.60
C PHE A 207 6.50 12.64 6.81
N ASP A 208 7.60 13.06 7.44
CA ASP A 208 8.92 13.07 6.81
C ASP A 208 9.33 11.66 6.39
N HIS A 209 9.12 10.66 7.26
CA HIS A 209 9.35 9.27 6.89
C HIS A 209 8.50 8.85 5.70
N PHE A 210 7.19 9.12 5.72
CA PHE A 210 6.31 8.75 4.61
C PHE A 210 6.71 9.45 3.29
N LEU A 211 7.13 10.72 3.36
CA LEU A 211 7.60 11.48 2.22
C LEU A 211 8.91 10.92 1.64
N THR A 212 9.68 10.09 2.36
CA THR A 212 10.82 9.38 1.77
C THR A 212 10.41 8.35 0.70
N PHE A 213 9.17 7.87 0.72
CA PHE A 213 8.64 7.00 -0.33
C PHE A 213 8.24 7.77 -1.59
N LEU A 214 8.19 9.11 -1.52
CA LEU A 214 7.82 9.96 -2.63
C LEU A 214 9.00 10.07 -3.61
N ASN A 215 8.81 9.54 -4.82
CA ASN A 215 9.72 9.79 -5.93
C ASN A 215 9.11 10.82 -6.87
N ASP A 216 9.86 11.88 -7.15
CA ASP A 216 9.56 12.78 -8.26
C ASP A 216 10.13 12.18 -9.55
N GLN A 217 9.26 11.86 -10.50
CA GLN A 217 9.60 11.34 -11.82
C GLN A 217 10.30 12.40 -12.73
N SER A 218 10.87 13.47 -12.15
CA SER A 218 11.67 14.46 -12.88
C SER A 218 13.14 14.03 -13.08
N ALA A 219 13.64 12.96 -12.42
CA ALA A 219 15.05 12.56 -12.51
C ALA A 219 15.38 11.36 -13.43
N ASN A 220 14.44 10.47 -13.77
CA ASN A 220 14.75 9.21 -14.49
C ASN A 220 14.23 9.11 -15.93
N LYS A 221 14.09 10.24 -16.63
CA LYS A 221 14.00 10.28 -18.10
C LYS A 221 15.27 10.84 -18.75
N THR A 222 16.43 10.39 -18.28
CA THR A 222 17.67 10.49 -19.07
C THR A 222 18.64 9.44 -18.61
N SER A 223 18.61 8.27 -19.25
CA SER A 223 19.82 7.61 -19.76
C SER A 223 19.36 6.60 -20.80
N VAL A 224 19.80 6.90 -22.02
CA VAL A 224 19.65 6.12 -23.26
C VAL A 224 20.40 4.81 -23.13
#